data_AF-A0A5K1ICB4-F1
#
_entry.id   AF-A0A5K1ICB4-F1
#
_cell.length_a   1.000
_cell.length_b   1.000
_cell.length_c   1.000
_cell.angle_alpha   90.00
_cell.angle_beta   90.00
_cell.angle_gamma   90.00
#
_symmetry.space_group_name_H-M   'P 1'
#
loop_
_entity.id
_entity.type
_entity.pdbx_description
1 polymer ?
#
loop_
_entity_poly.entity_id
_entity_poly.type
_entity_poly.pdbx_seq_one_letter_code
_entity_poly.pdbx_strand_id
1 'polypeptide(L)'
;MSDPFKSLERAPGDSRFPLAGILDAIRFNADGLIPAIAQQHDSGEVLMMAWMNRKALEETLRTGRVCYWSRSRGQLWRKGESSGQQQDLKSAALDCDGDTLLLQVDQTGPACHSGRRSCFYVALEGDEARIASDPLIDPDTLYGKG
;
A
#
# COMPACT_ATOMS: atom_id res chain seq x y z
N MET A 1 13.13 3.17 -26.73
CA MET A 1 11.94 2.32 -26.61
C MET A 1 10.76 3.21 -26.26
N SER A 2 9.59 3.00 -26.84
CA SER A 2 8.38 3.74 -26.47
C SER A 2 7.99 3.38 -25.04
N ASP A 3 7.67 4.39 -24.23
CA ASP A 3 7.14 4.21 -22.88
C ASP A 3 5.83 3.41 -22.93
N PRO A 4 5.75 2.23 -22.29
CA PRO A 4 4.54 1.43 -22.26
C PRO A 4 3.34 2.17 -21.71
N PHE A 5 3.51 3.02 -20.68
CA PHE A 5 2.41 3.76 -20.07
C PHE A 5 1.78 4.78 -21.02
N LYS A 6 2.57 5.42 -21.88
CA LYS A 6 2.04 6.30 -22.95
C LYS A 6 1.16 5.56 -23.96
N SER A 7 1.45 4.28 -24.20
CA SER A 7 0.60 3.44 -25.05
C SER A 7 -0.70 3.06 -24.32
N LEU A 8 -0.62 2.80 -23.01
CA LEU A 8 -1.78 2.48 -22.17
C LEU A 8 -2.76 3.64 -22.07
N GLU A 9 -2.28 4.89 -21.98
CA GLU A 9 -3.12 6.11 -21.92
C GLU A 9 -4.13 6.21 -23.08
N ARG A 10 -3.81 5.62 -24.24
CA ARG A 10 -4.64 5.65 -25.44
C ARG A 10 -5.38 4.35 -25.70
N ALA A 11 -5.14 3.33 -24.89
CA ALA A 11 -5.78 2.04 -25.05
C ALA A 11 -7.27 2.18 -24.71
N PRO A 12 -8.18 1.59 -25.50
CA PRO A 12 -9.58 1.48 -25.12
C PRO A 12 -9.75 0.75 -23.79
N GLY A 13 -10.86 1.03 -23.09
CA GLY A 13 -11.26 0.24 -21.93
C GLY A 13 -11.30 -1.26 -22.24
N ASP A 14 -11.02 -2.08 -21.22
CA ASP A 14 -10.92 -3.55 -21.31
C ASP A 14 -9.77 -4.11 -22.20
N SER A 15 -8.89 -3.26 -22.73
CA SER A 15 -7.66 -3.71 -23.37
C SER A 15 -6.79 -4.51 -22.41
N ARG A 16 -6.18 -5.60 -22.89
CA ARG A 16 -5.38 -6.52 -22.06
C ARG A 16 -3.92 -6.55 -22.52
N PHE A 17 -3.02 -6.46 -21.55
CA PHE A 17 -1.58 -6.49 -21.76
C PHE A 17 -0.94 -7.57 -20.88
N PRO A 18 0.15 -8.21 -21.31
CA PRO A 18 0.89 -9.16 -20.46
C PRO A 18 1.40 -8.48 -19.19
N LEU A 19 1.05 -9.01 -18.02
CA LEU A 19 1.44 -8.45 -16.72
C LEU A 19 2.96 -8.27 -16.59
N ALA A 20 3.75 -9.25 -17.04
CA ALA A 20 5.21 -9.18 -16.98
C ALA A 20 5.76 -7.91 -17.66
N GLY A 21 5.25 -7.56 -18.85
CA GLY A 21 5.67 -6.36 -19.56
C GLY A 21 5.28 -5.06 -18.84
N ILE A 22 4.13 -5.06 -18.14
CA ILE A 22 3.73 -3.92 -17.31
C ILE A 22 4.64 -3.79 -16.09
N LEU A 23 4.92 -4.90 -15.40
CA LEU A 23 5.79 -4.90 -14.22
C LEU A 23 7.25 -4.53 -14.55
N ASP A 24 7.72 -4.81 -15.77
CA ASP A 24 9.04 -4.38 -16.26
C ASP A 24 9.09 -2.87 -16.58
N ALA A 25 7.93 -2.26 -16.83
CA ALA A 25 7.82 -0.85 -17.16
C ALA A 25 7.63 0.07 -15.94
N ILE A 26 7.32 -0.49 -14.76
CA ILE A 26 7.08 0.28 -13.53
C ILE A 26 8.27 1.19 -13.22
N ARG A 27 7.97 2.44 -12.87
CA ARG A 27 8.96 3.46 -12.55
C ARG A 27 9.26 3.45 -11.05
N PHE A 28 10.20 2.58 -10.68
CA PHE A 28 10.78 2.64 -9.34
C PHE A 28 11.69 3.87 -9.19
N ASN A 29 11.72 4.46 -8.00
CA ASN A 29 12.64 5.55 -7.66
C ASN A 29 14.11 5.07 -7.63
N ALA A 30 15.04 5.97 -7.30
CA ALA A 30 16.47 5.67 -7.24
C ALA A 30 16.85 4.54 -6.26
N ASP A 31 16.01 4.28 -5.25
CA ASP A 31 16.20 3.20 -4.27
C ASP A 31 15.56 1.87 -4.71
N GLY A 32 14.97 1.82 -5.91
CA GLY A 32 14.22 0.66 -6.41
C GLY A 32 12.85 0.50 -5.74
N LEU A 33 12.24 1.60 -5.29
CA LEU A 33 10.98 1.61 -4.54
C LEU A 33 9.87 2.37 -5.26
N ILE A 34 8.63 1.94 -5.04
CA ILE A 34 7.38 2.58 -5.49
C ILE A 34 6.49 2.87 -4.27
N PRO A 35 5.91 4.08 -4.14
CA PRO A 35 4.88 4.33 -3.15
C PRO A 35 3.63 3.46 -3.42
N ALA A 36 3.12 2.83 -2.37
CA ALA A 36 1.89 2.03 -2.41
C ALA A 36 0.90 2.54 -1.37
N ILE A 37 -0.24 3.03 -1.84
CA ILE A 37 -1.37 3.50 -1.04
C ILE A 37 -2.29 2.32 -0.79
N ALA A 38 -2.50 1.96 0.47
CA ALA A 38 -3.53 0.99 0.85
C ALA A 38 -4.82 1.71 1.22
N GLN A 39 -5.90 1.34 0.54
CA GLN A 39 -7.24 1.87 0.73
C GLN A 39 -8.19 0.72 1.05
N GLN A 40 -9.08 0.93 2.02
CA GLN A 40 -10.12 -0.02 2.36
C GLN A 40 -11.09 -0.18 1.17
N HIS A 41 -11.31 -1.42 0.72
CA HIS A 41 -11.93 -1.69 -0.58
C HIS A 41 -13.41 -1.30 -0.70
N ASP A 42 -14.14 -1.24 0.41
CA ASP A 42 -15.58 -0.98 0.44
C ASP A 42 -15.91 0.45 0.86
N SER A 43 -15.20 0.99 1.86
CA SER A 43 -15.42 2.35 2.35
C SER A 43 -14.64 3.42 1.57
N GLY A 44 -13.56 3.04 0.89
CA GLY A 44 -12.62 3.98 0.28
C GLY A 44 -11.73 4.72 1.29
N GLU A 45 -11.72 4.34 2.57
CA GLU A 45 -10.84 4.95 3.57
C GLU A 45 -9.37 4.70 3.22
N VAL A 46 -8.57 5.76 3.11
CA VAL A 46 -7.12 5.62 2.96
C VAL A 46 -6.51 5.20 4.29
N LEU A 47 -5.87 4.03 4.31
CA LEU A 47 -5.37 3.40 5.53
C LEU A 47 -3.91 3.76 5.79
N MET A 48 -3.06 3.64 4.77
CA MET A 48 -1.62 3.92 4.90
C MET A 48 -0.95 4.07 3.54
N MET A 49 0.26 4.64 3.56
CA MET A 49 1.22 4.58 2.46
C MET A 49 2.46 3.83 2.97
N ALA A 50 2.97 2.91 2.16
CA ALA A 50 4.27 2.27 2.41
C ALA A 50 5.00 1.99 1.09
N TRP A 51 6.28 1.67 1.18
CA TRP A 51 7.10 1.39 0.02
C TRP A 51 6.99 -0.07 -0.39
N MET A 52 6.98 -0.33 -1.69
CA MET A 52 7.20 -1.66 -2.27
C MET A 52 8.43 -1.62 -3.16
N ASN A 53 9.19 -2.71 -3.21
CA ASN A 53 10.07 -2.99 -4.33
C ASN A 53 9.41 -4.02 -5.26
N ARG A 54 10.06 -4.38 -6.36
CA ARG A 54 9.52 -5.35 -7.32
C ARG A 54 9.11 -6.68 -6.68
N LYS A 55 9.95 -7.23 -5.79
CA LYS A 55 9.68 -8.50 -5.11
C LYS A 55 8.45 -8.42 -4.18
N ALA A 56 8.29 -7.31 -3.49
CA ALA A 56 7.15 -7.06 -2.60
C ALA A 56 5.82 -6.99 -3.37
N LEU A 57 5.83 -6.30 -4.52
CA LEU A 57 4.68 -6.25 -5.42
C LEU A 57 4.34 -7.64 -6.00
N GLU A 58 5.34 -8.36 -6.52
CA GLU A 58 5.14 -9.72 -7.06
C GLU A 58 4.61 -10.69 -6.00
N GLU A 59 5.14 -10.63 -4.78
CA GLU A 59 4.65 -11.45 -3.67
C GLU A 59 3.20 -11.10 -3.32
N THR A 60 2.87 -9.81 -3.28
CA THR A 60 1.50 -9.32 -3.02
C THR A 60 0.52 -9.85 -4.07
N LEU A 61 0.84 -9.71 -5.36
CA LEU A 61 0.00 -10.19 -6.45
C LEU A 61 -0.14 -11.72 -6.45
N ARG A 62 0.94 -12.45 -6.12
CA ARG A 62 0.94 -13.92 -6.09
C ARG A 62 0.16 -14.50 -4.92
N THR A 63 0.27 -13.90 -3.74
CA THR A 63 -0.29 -14.46 -2.49
C THR A 63 -1.66 -13.91 -2.13
N GLY A 64 -2.03 -12.74 -2.66
CA GLY A 64 -3.20 -12.00 -2.20
C GLY A 64 -3.01 -11.37 -0.83
N ARG A 65 -1.83 -11.48 -0.20
CA ARG A 65 -1.51 -10.83 1.08
C ARG A 65 -0.53 -9.68 0.85
N VAL A 66 -0.85 -8.50 1.37
CA VAL A 66 -0.01 -7.33 1.13
C VAL A 66 1.36 -7.46 1.81
N CYS A 67 2.41 -7.33 0.98
CA CYS A 67 3.81 -7.38 1.36
C CYS A 67 4.49 -6.06 0.96
N TYR A 68 5.10 -5.39 1.91
CA TYR A 68 5.83 -4.13 1.72
C TYR A 68 7.35 -4.34 1.79
N TRP A 69 8.10 -3.30 1.46
CA TRP A 69 9.54 -3.20 1.71
C TRP A 69 9.81 -2.28 2.91
N SER A 70 10.42 -2.82 3.95
CA SER A 70 10.89 -2.02 5.08
C SER A 70 12.24 -1.39 4.73
N ARG A 71 12.27 -0.07 4.53
CA ARG A 71 13.51 0.68 4.25
C ARG A 71 14.52 0.59 5.39
N SER A 72 14.05 0.63 6.64
CA SER A 72 14.91 0.56 7.82
C SER A 72 15.49 -0.83 8.07
N ARG A 73 14.75 -1.89 7.74
CA ARG A 73 15.20 -3.29 7.90
C ARG A 73 15.83 -3.88 6.65
N GLY A 74 15.71 -3.21 5.50
CA GLY A 74 16.21 -3.70 4.21
C GLY A 74 15.62 -5.05 3.81
N GLN A 75 14.35 -5.31 4.14
CA GLN A 75 13.72 -6.61 3.90
C GLN A 75 12.22 -6.50 3.60
N LEU A 76 11.67 -7.58 3.05
CA LEU A 76 10.23 -7.77 2.87
C LEU A 76 9.51 -7.81 4.23
N TRP A 77 8.31 -7.25 4.27
CA TRP A 77 7.46 -7.18 5.46
C TRP A 77 6.01 -7.45 5.07
N ARG A 78 5.46 -8.58 5.53
CA ARG A 78 4.05 -8.90 5.33
C ARG A 78 3.23 -8.14 6.36
N LYS A 79 2.23 -7.38 5.91
CA LYS A 79 1.40 -6.60 6.84
C LYS A 79 0.72 -7.54 7.83
N GLY A 80 0.84 -7.21 9.12
CA GLY A 80 0.28 -7.99 10.21
C GLY A 80 1.03 -9.28 10.56
N GLU A 81 2.25 -9.51 10.06
CA GLU A 81 3.02 -10.73 10.38
C GLU A 81 3.30 -10.89 11.88
N SER A 82 3.48 -9.78 12.60
CA SER A 82 3.67 -9.80 14.07
C SER A 82 2.39 -9.56 14.85
N SER A 83 1.51 -8.64 14.40
CA SER A 83 0.33 -8.20 15.16
C SER A 83 -0.97 -8.96 14.84
N GLY A 84 -0.97 -9.82 13.82
CA GLY A 84 -2.19 -10.43 13.28
C GLY A 84 -3.09 -9.51 12.45
N GLN A 85 -2.80 -8.20 12.38
CA GLN A 85 -3.61 -7.19 11.68
C GLN A 85 -3.23 -7.13 10.18
N GLN A 86 -3.79 -8.07 9.42
CA GLN A 86 -3.42 -8.33 8.03
C GLN A 86 -4.19 -7.46 7.03
N GLN A 87 -3.72 -7.46 5.78
CA GLN A 87 -4.35 -6.83 4.63
C GLN A 87 -4.46 -7.86 3.51
N ASP A 88 -5.69 -8.22 3.17
CA ASP A 88 -6.00 -9.09 2.04
C ASP A 88 -6.26 -8.22 0.80
N LEU A 89 -5.46 -8.43 -0.25
CA LEU A 89 -5.57 -7.70 -1.50
C LEU A 89 -6.85 -8.09 -2.23
N LYS A 90 -7.65 -7.08 -2.60
CA LYS A 90 -8.81 -7.25 -3.49
C LYS A 90 -8.49 -6.82 -4.91
N SER A 91 -7.76 -5.72 -5.08
CA SER A 91 -7.23 -5.29 -6.38
C SER A 91 -6.01 -4.39 -6.23
N ALA A 92 -5.21 -4.30 -7.29
CA ALA A 92 -4.09 -3.39 -7.41
C ALA A 92 -4.19 -2.61 -8.72
N ALA A 93 -3.85 -1.32 -8.68
CA ALA A 93 -3.78 -0.45 -9.85
C ALA A 93 -2.51 0.39 -9.80
N LEU A 94 -1.99 0.74 -10.97
CA LEU A 94 -0.96 1.76 -11.15
C LEU A 94 -1.62 3.07 -11.54
N ASP A 95 -0.98 4.18 -11.23
CA ASP A 95 -1.37 5.49 -11.76
C ASP A 95 -0.94 5.64 -13.23
N CYS A 96 -1.18 6.83 -13.80
CA CYS A 96 -1.10 7.04 -15.25
C CYS A 96 0.31 6.87 -15.83
N ASP A 97 1.34 7.12 -15.03
CA ASP A 97 2.72 7.06 -15.48
C ASP A 97 3.54 5.95 -14.78
N GLY A 98 2.87 5.15 -13.95
CA GLY A 98 3.40 3.89 -13.43
C GLY A 98 4.38 4.06 -12.28
N ASP A 99 4.31 5.17 -11.56
CA ASP A 99 5.19 5.48 -10.44
C ASP A 99 4.53 5.35 -9.07
N THR A 100 3.21 5.10 -9.02
CA THR A 100 2.46 4.92 -7.78
C THR A 100 1.47 3.75 -7.87
N LEU A 101 1.35 2.99 -6.77
CA LEU A 101 0.39 1.90 -6.62
C LEU A 101 -0.80 2.31 -5.75
N LEU A 102 -2.01 1.96 -6.19
CA LEU A 102 -3.22 1.92 -5.36
C LEU A 102 -3.60 0.45 -5.09
N LEU A 103 -3.68 0.08 -3.82
CA LEU A 103 -4.08 -1.24 -3.36
C LEU A 103 -5.43 -1.13 -2.67
N GLN A 104 -6.45 -1.79 -3.23
CA GLN A 104 -7.71 -2.02 -2.55
C GLN A 104 -7.54 -3.23 -1.66
N VAL A 105 -7.71 -3.05 -0.36
CA VAL A 105 -7.45 -4.08 0.65
C VAL A 105 -8.64 -4.26 1.58
N ASP A 106 -8.79 -5.46 2.10
CA ASP A 106 -9.63 -5.78 3.24
C ASP A 106 -8.72 -5.87 4.47
N GLN A 107 -8.87 -4.88 5.35
CA GLN A 107 -8.02 -4.73 6.52
C GLN A 107 -8.70 -5.33 7.75
N THR A 108 -8.02 -6.32 8.35
CA THR A 108 -8.40 -6.84 9.66
C THR A 108 -7.83 -5.93 10.75
N GLY A 109 -8.69 -5.41 11.63
CA GLY A 109 -8.33 -4.53 12.74
C GLY A 109 -7.56 -3.27 12.33
N PRO A 110 -6.67 -2.72 13.18
CA PRO A 110 -5.98 -1.47 12.88
C PRO A 110 -4.87 -1.63 11.83
N ALA A 111 -4.84 -0.73 10.85
CA ALA A 111 -3.72 -0.66 9.91
C ALA A 111 -2.47 -0.06 10.56
N CYS A 112 -2.65 0.89 11.49
CA CYS A 112 -1.58 1.63 12.13
C CYS A 112 -1.05 0.93 13.40
N HIS A 113 0.26 1.03 13.63
CA HIS A 113 0.87 0.53 14.86
C HIS A 113 0.41 1.28 16.14
N SER A 114 -0.16 2.49 15.99
CA SER A 114 -0.79 3.24 17.08
C SER A 114 -2.18 2.70 17.45
N GLY A 115 -2.55 1.53 16.93
CA GLY A 115 -3.84 0.90 17.23
C GLY A 115 -5.01 1.49 16.47
N ARG A 116 -4.77 2.43 15.54
CA ARG A 116 -5.79 3.14 14.78
C ARG A 116 -6.09 2.48 13.44
N ARG A 117 -7.30 2.73 12.95
CA ARG A 117 -7.77 2.24 11.64
C ARG A 117 -6.89 2.72 10.50
N SER A 118 -6.54 4.01 10.50
CA SER A 118 -5.69 4.67 9.52
C SER A 118 -4.46 5.32 10.16
N CYS A 119 -3.35 5.34 9.42
CA CYS A 119 -2.15 6.12 9.76
C CYS A 119 -2.39 7.63 9.67
N PHE A 120 -3.41 8.06 8.91
CA PHE A 120 -3.73 9.47 8.67
C PHE A 120 -4.67 10.03 9.75
N TYR A 121 -4.30 9.85 11.03
CA TYR A 121 -5.13 10.28 12.17
C TYR A 121 -4.80 11.67 12.70
N VAL A 122 -3.76 12.33 12.16
CA VAL A 122 -3.43 13.72 12.49
C VAL A 122 -4.03 14.60 11.39
N ALA A 123 -5.13 15.28 11.71
CA ALA A 123 -5.75 16.26 10.82
C ALA A 123 -5.02 17.60 10.92
N LEU A 124 -4.86 18.27 9.78
CA LEU A 124 -4.28 19.61 9.68
C LEU A 124 -5.42 20.60 9.43
N GLU A 125 -5.66 21.52 10.38
CA GLU A 125 -6.82 22.40 10.42
C GLU A 125 -6.37 23.84 10.67
N GLY A 126 -6.12 24.60 9.59
CA GLY A 126 -5.64 25.98 9.72
C GLY A 126 -4.27 26.06 10.37
N ASP A 127 -4.20 26.68 11.55
CA ASP A 127 -3.01 26.80 12.39
C ASP A 127 -2.89 25.70 13.47
N GLU A 128 -3.85 24.76 13.52
CA GLU A 128 -3.87 23.67 14.49
C GLU A 128 -3.68 22.28 13.83
N ALA A 129 -3.13 21.35 14.61
CA ALA A 129 -3.16 19.93 14.30
C ALA A 129 -4.02 19.21 15.33
N ARG A 130 -4.97 18.39 14.87
CA ARG A 130 -5.93 17.68 15.73
C ARG A 130 -5.82 16.18 15.56
N ILE A 131 -5.93 15.44 16.66
CA ILE A 131 -6.07 13.99 16.62
C ILE A 131 -7.51 13.65 16.18
N ALA A 132 -7.65 13.12 14.97
CA ALA A 132 -8.92 12.89 14.31
C ALA A 132 -9.62 11.58 14.72
N SER A 133 -8.88 10.64 15.32
CA SER A 133 -9.42 9.35 15.74
C SER A 133 -8.71 8.79 16.98
N ASP A 134 -9.43 7.94 17.70
CA ASP A 134 -8.93 7.17 18.85
C ASP A 134 -8.37 5.80 18.41
N PRO A 135 -7.50 5.16 19.21
CA PRO A 135 -7.08 3.80 18.93
C PRO A 135 -8.28 2.85 19.05
N LEU A 136 -8.39 1.91 18.12
CA LEU A 136 -9.33 0.79 18.20
C LEU A 136 -8.83 -0.27 19.19
N ILE A 137 -7.52 -0.44 19.28
CA ILE A 137 -6.84 -1.38 20.16
C ILE A 137 -5.65 -0.64 20.78
N ASP A 138 -5.39 -0.84 22.06
CA ASP A 138 -4.19 -0.29 22.71
C ASP A 138 -2.91 -0.85 22.04
N PRO A 139 -1.96 0.00 21.58
CA PRO A 139 -0.68 -0.44 21.01
C PRO A 139 0.09 -1.44 21.88
N ASP A 140 0.05 -1.28 23.20
CA ASP A 140 0.73 -2.17 24.15
C ASP A 140 0.14 -3.59 24.12
N THR A 141 -1.15 -3.69 23.75
CA THR A 141 -1.83 -4.99 23.56
C THR A 141 -1.44 -5.63 22.23
N LEU A 142 -1.13 -4.84 21.19
CA LEU A 142 -0.80 -5.35 19.85
C LEU A 142 0.62 -5.90 19.74
N TYR A 143 1.57 -5.32 20.46
CA TYR A 143 3.00 -5.63 20.32
C TYR A 143 3.64 -6.15 21.61
N GLY A 144 2.88 -6.24 22.70
CA GLY A 144 3.38 -6.53 24.04
C GLY A 144 4.05 -5.32 24.67
N LYS A 145 4.08 -5.26 26.01
CA LYS A 145 4.96 -4.31 26.71
C LYS A 145 6.40 -4.69 26.38
N GLY A 146 7.11 -3.78 25.71
CA GLY A 146 8.55 -3.87 25.52
C GLY A 146 9.32 -3.87 26.83
#